data_AF-A0AAW2GRN0-F1
#
_entry.id   AF-A0AAW2GRN0-F1
#
_cell.length_a   1.000
_cell.length_b   1.000
_cell.length_c   1.000
_cell.angle_alpha   90.00
_cell.angle_beta   90.00
_cell.angle_gamma   90.00
#
_symmetry.space_group_name_H-M   'P 1'
#
loop_
_entity.id
_entity.type
_entity.pdbx_description
1 polymer ?
#
loop_
_entity_poly.entity_id
_entity_poly.type
_entity_poly.pdbx_seq_one_letter_code
_entity_poly.pdbx_strand_id
1 'polypeptide(L)'
;MVWNADLAYAFNLYKIITVPLGIWPLQNYNAFALFRSIVCGSSLTIMMTLVFLEIVYGNSNAYVQLDNLEIVFCSILAILKLLCFRIYANNLIRNFSSAVKDYLAMDTEEKRTIMRRHAYLGRVICYSVLSLSYLATLLFMLMALIADNEEVQINVTISQIDELPVPLTFLGEVYMSTTVYLLVSTLQYIVLTLTVTSNCGN
;
A
#
# COMPACT_ATOMS: atom_id res chain seq x y z
N MET A 1 25.97 -14.67 1.28
CA MET A 1 25.94 -13.94 -0.02
C MET A 1 26.70 -12.64 0.18
N VAL A 2 27.73 -12.35 -0.60
CA VAL A 2 28.49 -11.08 -0.46
C VAL A 2 27.58 -9.95 -0.94
N TRP A 3 27.25 -9.01 -0.06
CA TRP A 3 26.36 -7.87 -0.36
C TRP A 3 27.22 -6.62 -0.53
N ASN A 4 27.61 -6.30 -1.77
CA ASN A 4 28.48 -5.16 -2.06
C ASN A 4 27.69 -3.83 -2.09
N ALA A 5 28.40 -2.70 -2.10
CA ALA A 5 27.78 -1.38 -2.06
C ALA A 5 26.89 -1.09 -3.28
N ASP A 6 27.22 -1.64 -4.45
CA ASP A 6 26.45 -1.45 -5.68
C ASP A 6 25.11 -2.23 -5.62
N LEU A 7 25.12 -3.46 -5.11
CA LEU A 7 23.92 -4.25 -4.81
C LEU A 7 23.04 -3.57 -3.78
N ALA A 8 23.64 -3.08 -2.68
CA ALA A 8 22.91 -2.35 -1.66
C ALA A 8 22.25 -1.10 -2.24
N TYR A 9 22.98 -0.35 -3.08
CA TYR A 9 22.47 0.83 -3.74
C TYR A 9 21.28 0.51 -4.66
N ALA A 10 21.32 -0.59 -5.41
CA ALA A 10 20.27 -0.97 -6.35
C ALA A 10 19.02 -1.55 -5.65
N PHE A 11 19.20 -2.43 -4.66
CA PHE A 11 18.11 -3.27 -4.16
C PHE A 11 17.54 -2.87 -2.79
N ASN A 12 18.25 -2.10 -1.96
CA ASN A 12 17.81 -1.83 -0.59
C ASN A 12 16.45 -1.12 -0.52
N LEU A 13 16.18 -0.19 -1.44
CA LEU A 13 14.89 0.51 -1.49
C LEU A 13 13.74 -0.49 -1.66
N TYR A 14 13.80 -1.31 -2.71
CA TYR A 14 12.80 -2.33 -3.01
C TYR A 14 12.66 -3.33 -1.86
N LYS A 15 13.76 -3.71 -1.21
CA LYS A 15 13.75 -4.57 -0.03
C LYS A 15 12.97 -3.94 1.11
N ILE A 16 13.20 -2.67 1.44
CA ILE A 16 12.50 -1.98 2.54
C ILE A 16 10.99 -1.94 2.30
N ILE A 17 10.57 -1.75 1.04
CA ILE A 17 9.14 -1.64 0.66
C ILE A 17 8.44 -3.01 0.67
N THR A 18 9.08 -4.04 0.13
CA THR A 18 8.44 -5.36 -0.10
C THR A 18 8.60 -6.33 1.07
N VAL A 19 9.56 -6.10 1.97
CA VAL A 19 9.74 -6.93 3.16
C VAL A 19 8.50 -6.88 4.07
N PRO A 20 7.93 -5.72 4.45
CA PRO A 20 6.71 -5.65 5.27
C PRO A 20 5.53 -6.42 4.68
N LEU A 21 5.37 -6.36 3.35
CA LEU A 21 4.37 -7.11 2.59
C LEU A 21 4.63 -8.63 2.56
N GLY A 22 5.81 -9.04 3.00
CA GLY A 22 6.23 -10.44 3.03
C GLY A 22 6.60 -11.00 1.67
N ILE A 23 6.82 -10.19 0.64
CA ILE A 23 7.00 -10.67 -0.75
C ILE A 23 8.39 -10.35 -1.34
N TRP A 24 9.33 -9.85 -0.54
CA TRP A 24 10.70 -9.61 -0.98
C TRP A 24 11.31 -10.89 -1.60
N PRO A 25 11.81 -10.87 -2.86
CA PRO A 25 12.21 -12.09 -3.55
C PRO A 25 13.44 -12.76 -2.95
N LEU A 26 14.41 -11.99 -2.46
CA LEU A 26 15.65 -12.53 -1.89
C LEU A 26 15.56 -12.76 -0.36
N GLN A 27 14.34 -12.87 0.19
CA GLN A 27 14.15 -13.21 1.61
C GLN A 27 14.20 -14.72 1.83
N ASN A 28 14.37 -15.12 3.10
CA ASN A 28 14.07 -16.48 3.52
C ASN A 28 12.55 -16.64 3.59
N TYR A 29 11.98 -17.50 2.72
CA TYR A 29 10.55 -17.80 2.67
C TYR A 29 10.13 -18.72 3.82
N ASN A 30 10.23 -18.19 5.05
CA ASN A 30 9.85 -18.89 6.28
C ASN A 30 8.37 -18.61 6.62
N ALA A 31 7.83 -19.34 7.60
CA ALA A 31 6.48 -19.13 8.13
C ALA A 31 6.20 -17.66 8.50
N PHE A 32 7.19 -16.94 9.02
CA PHE A 32 7.07 -15.51 9.33
C PHE A 32 6.87 -14.62 8.10
N ALA A 33 7.54 -14.93 6.98
CA ALA A 33 7.30 -14.20 5.74
C ALA A 33 5.88 -14.46 5.24
N LEU A 34 5.45 -15.74 5.25
CA LEU A 34 4.09 -16.13 4.85
C LEU A 34 3.02 -15.42 5.68
N PHE A 35 3.18 -15.43 7.01
CA PHE A 35 2.28 -14.76 7.94
C PHE A 35 2.06 -13.28 7.58
N ARG A 36 3.14 -12.51 7.35
CA ARG A 36 3.04 -11.09 6.98
C ARG A 36 2.24 -10.85 5.70
N SER A 37 2.39 -11.71 4.71
CA SER A 37 1.64 -11.62 3.45
C SER A 37 0.18 -12.03 3.59
N ILE A 38 -0.12 -13.01 4.45
CA ILE A 38 -1.51 -13.38 4.76
C ILE A 38 -2.19 -12.24 5.51
N VAL A 39 -1.55 -11.67 6.53
CA VAL A 39 -2.08 -10.53 7.28
C VAL A 39 -2.35 -9.36 6.33
N CYS A 40 -1.38 -8.98 5.49
CA CYS A 40 -1.54 -7.91 4.52
C CYS A 40 -2.66 -8.20 3.50
N GLY A 41 -2.68 -9.40 2.91
CA GLY A 41 -3.75 -9.80 1.98
C GLY A 41 -5.13 -9.76 2.63
N SER A 42 -5.25 -10.29 3.85
CA SER A 42 -6.52 -10.30 4.59
C SER A 42 -7.02 -8.89 4.94
N SER A 43 -6.13 -7.98 5.34
CA SER A 43 -6.51 -6.59 5.65
C SER A 43 -7.01 -5.86 4.40
N LEU A 44 -6.37 -6.09 3.24
CA LEU A 44 -6.80 -5.52 1.96
C LEU A 44 -8.15 -6.07 1.53
N THR A 45 -8.38 -7.39 1.68
CA THR A 45 -9.67 -8.01 1.35
C THR A 45 -10.78 -7.48 2.24
N ILE A 46 -10.55 -7.35 3.56
CA ILE A 46 -11.54 -6.81 4.50
C ILE A 46 -11.92 -5.38 4.09
N MET A 47 -10.93 -4.52 3.83
CA MET A 47 -11.20 -3.14 3.43
C MET A 47 -11.97 -3.09 2.11
N MET A 48 -11.56 -3.86 1.11
CA MET A 48 -12.26 -3.96 -0.17
C MET A 48 -13.72 -4.37 0.02
N THR A 49 -14.00 -5.35 0.87
CA THR A 49 -15.38 -5.79 1.16
C THR A 49 -16.18 -4.70 1.85
N LEU A 50 -15.62 -4.00 2.84
CA LEU A 50 -16.31 -2.91 3.53
C LEU A 50 -16.65 -1.77 2.57
N VAL A 51 -15.71 -1.35 1.72
CA VAL A 51 -15.94 -0.31 0.72
C VAL A 51 -16.95 -0.77 -0.33
N PHE A 52 -16.93 -2.03 -0.72
CA PHE A 52 -17.93 -2.58 -1.63
C PHE A 52 -19.34 -2.56 -1.02
N LEU A 53 -19.47 -2.90 0.27
CA LEU A 53 -20.75 -2.78 0.98
C LEU A 53 -21.22 -1.33 1.06
N GLU A 54 -20.29 -0.39 1.28
CA GLU A 54 -20.59 1.04 1.24
C GLU A 54 -21.11 1.51 -0.12
N ILE A 55 -20.53 1.02 -1.23
CA ILE A 55 -21.02 1.34 -2.58
C ILE A 55 -22.44 0.80 -2.81
N VAL A 56 -22.74 -0.40 -2.30
CA VAL A 56 -24.03 -1.08 -2.58
C VAL A 56 -25.15 -0.60 -1.66
N TYR A 57 -24.86 -0.38 -0.39
CA TYR A 57 -25.85 -0.15 0.66
C TYR A 57 -25.69 1.20 1.37
N GLY A 58 -24.59 1.90 1.14
CA GLY A 58 -24.35 3.22 1.73
C GLY A 58 -25.18 4.32 1.09
N ASN A 59 -25.20 5.47 1.76
CA ASN A 59 -25.91 6.68 1.34
C ASN A 59 -24.94 7.81 0.93
N SER A 60 -23.69 7.44 0.64
CA SER A 60 -22.64 8.35 0.20
C SER A 60 -22.98 9.05 -1.13
N ASN A 61 -22.52 10.28 -1.31
CA ASN A 61 -22.72 11.04 -2.56
C ASN A 61 -21.92 10.44 -3.74
N ALA A 62 -22.21 10.90 -4.96
CA ALA A 62 -21.60 10.36 -6.18
C ALA A 62 -20.07 10.51 -6.25
N TYR A 63 -19.50 11.56 -5.68
CA TYR A 63 -18.05 11.77 -5.65
C TYR A 63 -17.36 10.77 -4.72
N VAL A 64 -17.90 10.60 -3.51
CA VAL A 64 -17.41 9.61 -2.55
C VAL A 64 -17.56 8.18 -3.10
N GLN A 65 -18.65 7.88 -3.81
CA GLN A 65 -18.83 6.58 -4.46
C GLN A 65 -17.79 6.33 -5.57
N LEU A 66 -17.38 7.37 -6.30
CA LEU A 66 -16.31 7.26 -7.31
C LEU A 66 -14.97 6.98 -6.63
N ASP A 67 -14.63 7.69 -5.57
CA ASP A 67 -13.41 7.46 -4.80
C ASP A 67 -13.40 6.05 -4.19
N ASN A 68 -14.55 5.59 -3.65
CA ASN A 68 -14.72 4.23 -3.15
C ASN A 68 -14.51 3.18 -4.25
N LEU A 69 -15.01 3.43 -5.46
CA LEU A 69 -14.79 2.53 -6.61
C LEU A 69 -13.31 2.47 -6.99
N GLU A 70 -12.60 3.60 -6.97
CA GLU A 70 -11.14 3.63 -7.16
C GLU A 70 -10.43 2.77 -6.11
N ILE A 71 -10.78 2.92 -4.83
CA ILE A 71 -10.20 2.13 -3.72
C ILE A 71 -10.44 0.63 -3.94
N VAL A 72 -11.62 0.23 -4.41
CA VAL A 72 -11.92 -1.18 -4.72
C VAL A 72 -11.02 -1.71 -5.83
N PHE A 73 -10.89 -1.00 -6.96
CA PHE A 73 -9.99 -1.42 -8.04
C PHE A 73 -8.52 -1.47 -7.60
N CYS A 74 -8.07 -0.46 -6.86
CA CYS A 74 -6.73 -0.42 -6.28
C CYS A 74 -6.50 -1.62 -5.35
N SER A 75 -7.49 -2.01 -4.55
CA SER A 75 -7.41 -3.15 -3.64
C SER A 75 -7.36 -4.48 -4.39
N ILE A 76 -8.18 -4.65 -5.44
CA ILE A 76 -8.15 -5.83 -6.31
C ILE A 76 -6.77 -6.00 -6.94
N LEU A 77 -6.21 -4.93 -7.51
CA LEU A 77 -4.89 -4.94 -8.11
C LEU A 77 -3.80 -5.27 -7.08
N ALA A 78 -3.88 -4.68 -5.89
CA ALA A 78 -2.92 -4.94 -4.81
C ALA A 78 -2.93 -6.41 -4.38
N ILE A 79 -4.12 -6.99 -4.18
CA ILE A 79 -4.28 -8.41 -3.82
C ILE A 79 -3.76 -9.30 -4.94
N LEU A 80 -4.12 -9.03 -6.20
CA LEU A 80 -3.65 -9.80 -7.35
C LEU A 80 -2.12 -9.77 -7.46
N LYS A 81 -1.50 -8.60 -7.30
CA LYS A 81 -0.03 -8.45 -7.30
C LYS A 81 0.60 -9.25 -6.16
N LEU A 82 0.09 -9.12 -4.92
CA LEU A 82 0.59 -9.89 -3.78
C LEU A 82 0.52 -11.41 -4.03
N LEU A 83 -0.59 -11.90 -4.59
CA LEU A 83 -0.75 -13.31 -4.95
C LEU A 83 0.21 -13.73 -6.06
N CYS A 84 0.34 -12.94 -7.13
CA CYS A 84 1.26 -13.22 -8.23
C CYS A 84 2.72 -13.31 -7.74
N PHE A 85 3.15 -12.39 -6.87
CA PHE A 85 4.50 -12.41 -6.30
C PHE A 85 4.77 -13.65 -5.44
N ARG A 86 3.73 -14.22 -4.82
CA ARG A 86 3.81 -15.47 -4.07
C ARG A 86 3.80 -16.69 -4.96
N ILE A 87 2.87 -16.78 -5.90
CA ILE A 87 2.72 -17.92 -6.82
C ILE A 87 3.96 -18.05 -7.70
N TYR A 88 4.45 -16.92 -8.24
CA TYR A 88 5.61 -16.89 -9.12
C TYR A 88 6.92 -16.59 -8.39
N ALA A 89 6.97 -16.78 -7.07
CA ALA A 89 8.15 -16.49 -6.25
C ALA A 89 9.42 -17.14 -6.80
N ASN A 90 9.37 -18.40 -7.22
CA ASN A 90 10.53 -19.11 -7.78
C ASN A 90 11.10 -18.45 -9.05
N ASN A 91 10.22 -17.96 -9.93
CA ASN A 91 10.63 -17.26 -11.15
C ASN A 91 11.27 -15.91 -10.81
N LEU A 92 10.67 -15.20 -9.85
CA LEU A 92 11.16 -13.91 -9.40
C LEU A 92 12.51 -14.03 -8.67
N ILE A 93 12.66 -15.04 -7.80
CA ILE A 93 13.92 -15.41 -7.15
C ILE A 93 15.00 -15.67 -8.21
N ARG A 94 14.68 -16.41 -9.27
CA ARG A 94 15.64 -16.70 -10.35
C ARG A 94 16.11 -15.42 -11.04
N ASN A 95 15.18 -14.52 -11.37
CA ASN A 95 15.51 -13.24 -12.02
C ASN A 95 16.36 -12.34 -11.11
N PHE A 96 15.95 -12.19 -9.84
CA PHE A 96 16.71 -11.39 -8.86
C PHE A 96 18.08 -12.01 -8.57
N SER A 97 18.18 -13.33 -8.50
CA SER A 97 19.46 -14.04 -8.32
C SER A 97 20.38 -13.86 -9.53
N SER A 98 19.83 -13.83 -10.74
CA SER A 98 20.61 -13.50 -11.94
C SER A 98 21.14 -12.08 -11.88
N ALA A 99 20.28 -11.11 -11.56
CA ALA A 99 20.70 -9.72 -11.42
C ALA A 99 21.78 -9.57 -10.33
N VAL A 100 21.65 -10.24 -9.19
CA VAL A 100 22.69 -10.26 -8.14
C VAL A 100 24.02 -10.79 -8.68
N LYS A 101 24.01 -11.87 -9.47
CA LYS A 101 25.22 -12.39 -10.10
C LYS A 101 25.84 -11.38 -11.05
N ASP A 102 25.03 -10.68 -11.85
CA ASP A 102 25.50 -9.65 -12.78
C ASP A 102 26.20 -8.51 -12.02
N TYR A 103 25.61 -8.05 -10.90
CA TYR A 103 26.24 -7.03 -10.03
C TYR A 103 27.52 -7.50 -9.35
N LEU A 104 27.68 -8.80 -9.10
CA LEU A 104 28.89 -9.38 -8.49
C LEU A 104 29.98 -9.67 -9.52
N ALA A 105 29.62 -9.95 -10.78
CA ALA A 105 30.54 -10.24 -11.87
C ALA A 105 31.10 -8.99 -12.55
N MET A 106 30.71 -7.79 -12.10
CA MET A 106 31.22 -6.52 -12.60
C MET A 106 32.73 -6.37 -12.33
N ASP A 107 33.49 -6.28 -13.40
CA ASP A 107 34.95 -6.21 -13.42
C ASP A 107 35.49 -4.87 -13.94
N THR A 108 34.67 -4.08 -14.64
CA THR A 108 35.07 -2.78 -15.21
C THR A 108 34.25 -1.60 -14.69
N GLU A 109 34.89 -0.43 -14.58
CA GLU A 109 34.24 0.83 -14.18
C GLU A 109 33.18 1.30 -15.18
N GLU A 110 33.33 0.96 -16.47
CA GLU A 110 32.32 1.26 -17.49
C GLU A 110 31.01 0.51 -17.21
N LYS A 111 31.09 -0.81 -16.98
CA LYS A 111 29.92 -1.63 -16.61
C LYS A 111 29.29 -1.13 -15.32
N ARG A 112 30.11 -0.77 -14.33
CA ARG A 112 29.64 -0.16 -13.07
C ARG A 112 28.86 1.11 -13.31
N THR A 113 29.37 2.02 -14.12
CA THR A 113 28.72 3.29 -14.42
C THR A 113 27.36 3.09 -15.09
N ILE A 114 27.28 2.16 -16.05
CA ILE A 114 26.03 1.81 -16.74
C ILE A 114 25.00 1.24 -15.74
N MET A 115 25.39 0.24 -14.95
CA MET A 115 24.49 -0.39 -13.98
C MET A 115 24.02 0.60 -12.90
N ARG A 116 24.91 1.46 -12.39
CA ARG A 116 24.57 2.56 -11.46
C ARG A 116 23.55 3.52 -12.06
N ARG A 117 23.68 3.88 -13.33
CA ARG A 117 22.73 4.77 -14.01
C ARG A 117 21.33 4.15 -14.07
N HIS A 118 21.22 2.87 -14.42
CA HIS A 118 19.93 2.19 -14.44
C HIS A 118 19.34 2.01 -13.03
N ALA A 119 20.17 1.67 -12.03
CA ALA A 119 19.74 1.63 -10.64
C ALA A 119 19.23 2.98 -10.14
N TYR A 120 19.92 4.07 -10.49
CA TYR A 120 19.49 5.43 -10.18
C TYR A 120 18.13 5.76 -10.80
N LEU A 121 17.96 5.52 -12.10
CA LEU A 121 16.68 5.78 -12.78
C LEU A 121 15.52 4.97 -12.17
N GLY A 122 15.74 3.68 -11.92
CA GLY A 122 14.73 2.83 -11.27
C GLY A 122 14.32 3.34 -9.89
N ARG A 123 15.29 3.83 -9.10
CA ARG A 123 15.04 4.43 -7.79
C ARG A 123 14.30 5.75 -7.86
N VAL A 124 14.68 6.64 -8.78
CA VAL A 124 13.97 7.92 -8.97
C VAL A 124 12.51 7.66 -9.31
N ILE A 125 12.23 6.76 -10.26
CA ILE A 125 10.86 6.39 -10.62
C ILE A 125 10.12 5.82 -9.40
N CYS A 126 10.73 4.88 -8.68
CA CYS A 126 10.12 4.28 -7.50
C CYS A 126 9.81 5.31 -6.40
N TYR A 127 10.76 6.20 -6.08
CA TYR A 127 10.55 7.27 -5.09
C TYR A 127 9.44 8.22 -5.52
N SER A 128 9.41 8.64 -6.78
CA SER A 128 8.40 9.58 -7.29
C SER A 128 6.99 8.98 -7.23
N VAL A 129 6.84 7.71 -7.62
CA VAL A 129 5.54 7.04 -7.57
C VAL A 129 5.09 6.86 -6.10
N LEU A 130 5.97 6.36 -5.23
CA LEU A 130 5.63 6.16 -3.82
C LEU A 130 5.33 7.46 -3.10
N SER A 131 6.09 8.53 -3.35
CA SER A 131 5.86 9.82 -2.69
C SER A 131 4.51 10.41 -3.09
N LEU A 132 4.15 10.36 -4.38
CA LEU A 132 2.85 10.83 -4.86
C LEU A 132 1.71 10.01 -4.26
N SER A 133 1.84 8.69 -4.23
CA SER A 133 0.78 7.83 -3.71
C SER A 133 0.61 7.98 -2.19
N TYR A 134 1.70 8.10 -1.41
CA TYR A 134 1.59 8.37 0.04
C TYR A 134 1.06 9.77 0.34
N LEU A 135 1.41 10.77 -0.49
CA LEU A 135 0.83 12.10 -0.38
C LEU A 135 -0.69 12.05 -0.63
N ALA A 136 -1.14 11.32 -1.65
CA ALA A 136 -2.56 11.13 -1.90
C ALA A 136 -3.28 10.47 -0.72
N THR A 137 -2.72 9.39 -0.15
CA THR A 137 -3.29 8.74 1.05
C THR A 137 -3.35 9.69 2.25
N LEU A 138 -2.33 10.53 2.44
CA LEU A 138 -2.33 11.54 3.50
C LEU A 138 -3.43 12.59 3.30
N LEU A 139 -3.62 13.06 2.06
CA LEU A 139 -4.68 14.01 1.73
C LEU A 139 -6.07 13.43 1.95
N PHE A 140 -6.31 12.17 1.56
CA PHE A 140 -7.56 11.47 1.85
C PHE A 140 -7.89 11.47 3.35
N MET A 141 -6.89 11.20 4.20
CA MET A 141 -7.07 11.20 5.65
C MET A 141 -7.29 12.62 6.23
N LEU A 142 -6.55 13.61 5.74
CA LEU A 142 -6.69 15.00 6.20
C LEU A 142 -8.05 15.61 5.82
N MET A 143 -8.59 15.29 4.64
CA MET A 143 -9.90 15.79 4.22
C MET A 143 -11.01 15.36 5.19
N ALA A 144 -10.97 14.10 5.63
CA ALA A 144 -11.92 13.58 6.63
C ALA A 144 -11.76 14.23 8.01
N LEU A 145 -10.54 14.50 8.46
CA LEU A 145 -10.30 15.20 9.74
C LEU A 145 -10.70 16.69 9.71
N ILE A 146 -10.64 17.33 8.55
CA ILE A 146 -11.03 18.75 8.40
C ILE A 146 -12.55 18.88 8.35
N ALA A 147 -13.24 17.94 7.69
CA ALA A 147 -14.71 17.92 7.64
C ALA A 147 -15.37 17.91 9.03
N ASP A 148 -14.81 17.14 9.98
CA ASP A 148 -15.26 17.06 11.40
C ASP A 148 -15.20 18.43 12.13
N ASN A 149 -14.31 19.34 11.72
CA ASN A 149 -14.17 20.65 12.38
C ASN A 149 -15.12 21.74 11.83
N GLU A 150 -15.68 21.59 10.62
CA GLU A 150 -16.56 22.60 10.02
C GLU A 150 -18.04 22.44 10.44
N GLU A 151 -18.45 21.28 10.96
CA GLU A 151 -19.85 20.95 11.26
C GLU A 151 -20.31 21.20 12.71
N VAL A 152 -19.57 21.99 13.50
CA VAL A 152 -20.03 22.47 14.82
C VAL A 152 -21.18 23.51 14.72
N GLN A 153 -21.73 23.77 13.51
CA GLN A 153 -22.87 24.67 13.34
C GLN A 153 -24.06 24.03 12.61
N ILE A 154 -25.14 23.85 13.40
CA ILE A 154 -26.58 23.80 13.04
C ILE A 154 -27.19 22.39 12.85
N ASN A 155 -27.61 21.82 13.99
CA ASN A 155 -28.88 21.08 14.17
C ASN A 155 -29.23 19.88 13.25
N VAL A 156 -28.25 19.12 12.77
CA VAL A 156 -28.46 17.78 12.19
C VAL A 156 -27.63 16.78 12.99
N THR A 157 -28.22 15.67 13.43
CA THR A 157 -27.51 14.51 14.00
C THR A 157 -26.69 13.87 12.89
N ILE A 158 -25.47 14.37 12.67
CA ILE A 158 -24.55 13.82 11.68
C ILE A 158 -23.83 12.65 12.37
N SER A 159 -23.86 11.49 11.72
CA SER A 159 -23.24 10.30 12.27
C SER A 159 -21.73 10.40 12.02
N GLN A 160 -20.91 10.21 13.06
CA GLN A 160 -19.44 10.27 12.92
C GLN A 160 -18.86 9.22 11.96
N ILE A 161 -19.69 8.30 11.47
CA ILE A 161 -19.35 7.33 10.43
C ILE A 161 -19.20 7.99 9.05
N ASP A 162 -19.99 9.03 8.78
CA ASP A 162 -19.97 9.74 7.50
C ASP A 162 -18.66 10.51 7.31
N GLU A 163 -18.00 10.84 8.42
CA GLU A 163 -16.75 11.62 8.50
C GLU A 163 -15.50 10.73 8.57
N LEU A 164 -15.62 9.41 8.47
CA LEU A 164 -14.44 8.54 8.39
C LEU A 164 -13.68 8.80 7.07
N PRO A 165 -12.32 8.68 7.05
CA PRO A 165 -11.51 8.76 5.84
C PRO A 165 -12.02 7.91 4.68
N VAL A 166 -12.58 6.76 5.01
CA VAL A 166 -13.41 5.97 4.11
C VAL A 166 -14.76 5.76 4.80
N PRO A 167 -15.84 6.39 4.32
CA PRO A 167 -17.15 6.32 4.97
C PRO A 167 -17.68 4.88 5.05
N LEU A 168 -18.42 4.58 6.12
CA LEU A 168 -19.06 3.27 6.36
C LEU A 168 -20.56 3.43 6.66
N THR A 169 -21.21 4.36 5.96
CA THR A 169 -22.60 4.80 6.16
C THR A 169 -23.61 3.64 6.07
N PHE A 170 -23.26 2.54 5.40
CA PHE A 170 -24.10 1.33 5.35
C PHE A 170 -24.38 0.71 6.74
N LEU A 171 -23.56 1.03 7.76
CA LEU A 171 -23.79 0.61 9.15
C LEU A 171 -24.92 1.40 9.84
N GLY A 172 -25.43 2.45 9.20
CA GLY A 172 -26.45 3.35 9.74
C GLY A 172 -25.89 4.33 10.76
N GLU A 173 -26.78 4.96 11.52
CA GLU A 173 -26.40 5.93 12.56
C GLU A 173 -25.75 5.22 13.76
N VAL A 174 -24.41 5.19 13.78
CA VAL A 174 -23.64 4.70 14.93
C VAL A 174 -22.92 5.87 15.58
N TYR A 175 -23.21 6.09 16.86
CA TYR A 175 -22.45 7.02 17.69
C TYR A 175 -21.16 6.35 18.16
N MET A 176 -20.02 6.90 17.77
CA MET A 176 -18.72 6.42 18.24
C MET A 176 -18.21 7.30 19.39
N SER A 177 -17.34 6.74 20.22
CA SER A 177 -16.51 7.60 21.06
C SER A 177 -15.34 8.13 20.22
N THR A 178 -14.80 9.30 20.56
CA THR A 178 -13.64 9.89 19.88
C THR A 178 -12.46 8.91 19.80
N THR A 179 -12.25 8.09 20.84
CA THR A 179 -11.19 7.07 20.84
C THR A 179 -11.42 5.99 19.79
N VAL A 180 -12.67 5.53 19.62
CA VAL A 180 -13.01 4.51 18.62
C VAL A 180 -12.90 5.09 17.22
N TYR A 181 -13.40 6.31 16.99
CA TYR A 181 -13.26 7.02 15.72
C TYR A 181 -11.78 7.13 15.30
N LEU A 182 -10.92 7.66 16.18
CA LEU A 182 -9.49 7.79 15.89
C LEU A 182 -8.81 6.44 15.63
N LEU A 183 -9.20 5.39 16.34
CA LEU A 183 -8.68 4.04 16.13
C LEU A 183 -9.06 3.51 14.74
N VAL A 184 -10.33 3.63 14.35
CA VAL A 184 -10.82 3.18 13.04
C VAL A 184 -10.16 3.97 11.92
N SER A 185 -10.09 5.30 12.03
CA SER A 185 -9.41 6.17 11.05
C SER A 185 -7.94 5.82 10.90
N THR A 186 -7.25 5.51 12.01
CA THR A 186 -5.84 5.07 11.98
C THR A 186 -5.70 3.72 11.27
N LEU A 187 -6.61 2.76 11.53
CA LEU A 187 -6.60 1.47 10.84
C LEU A 187 -6.86 1.62 9.34
N GLN A 188 -7.84 2.44 8.94
CA GLN A 188 -8.10 2.74 7.52
C GLN A 188 -6.87 3.33 6.85
N TYR A 189 -6.20 4.29 7.50
CA TYR A 189 -4.96 4.88 6.99
C TYR A 189 -3.84 3.85 6.79
N ILE A 190 -3.65 2.94 7.76
CA ILE A 190 -2.66 1.86 7.67
C ILE A 190 -2.98 0.96 6.47
N VAL A 191 -4.24 0.57 6.29
CA VAL A 191 -4.63 -0.32 5.19
C VAL A 191 -4.50 0.38 3.83
N LEU A 192 -4.90 1.65 3.71
CA LEU A 192 -4.69 2.43 2.47
C LEU A 192 -3.21 2.56 2.11
N THR A 193 -2.35 2.81 3.11
CA THR A 193 -0.90 2.82 2.93
C THR A 193 -0.41 1.46 2.41
N LEU A 194 -0.88 0.35 3.01
CA LEU A 194 -0.57 -1.01 2.52
C LEU A 194 -1.05 -1.25 1.09
N THR A 195 -2.23 -0.74 0.70
CA THR A 195 -2.76 -0.84 -0.68
C THR A 195 -1.80 -0.18 -1.66
N VAL A 196 -1.40 1.05 -1.37
CA VAL A 196 -0.44 1.81 -2.17
C VAL A 196 0.91 1.10 -2.25
N THR A 197 1.46 0.68 -1.11
CA THR A 197 2.74 -0.05 -1.07
C THR A 197 2.68 -1.34 -1.89
N SER A 198 1.57 -2.06 -1.86
CA SER A 198 1.36 -3.30 -2.62
C SER A 198 1.23 -3.08 -4.12
N ASN A 199 0.70 -1.93 -4.54
CA ASN A 199 0.58 -1.54 -5.94
C ASN A 199 1.88 -0.98 -6.52
N CYS A 200 2.65 -0.23 -5.74
CA CYS A 200 3.86 0.47 -6.21
C CYS A 200 5.17 -0.29 -5.94
N GLY A 201 5.17 -1.24 -5.00
CA GLY A 201 6.35 -2.00 -4.59
C GLY A 201 6.67 -3.25 -5.43
N ASN A 202 5.88 -3.50 -6.47
CA ASN A 202 5.77 -4.78 -7.18
C ASN A 202 5.75 -4.61 -8.71
#